data_AF-A0A813DJ00-F1
#
_entry.id   AF-A0A813DJ00-F1
#
_cell.length_a   1.000
_cell.length_b   1.000
_cell.length_c   1.000
_cell.angle_alpha   90.00
_cell.angle_beta   90.00
_cell.angle_gamma   90.00
#
_symmetry.space_group_name_H-M   'P 1'
#
loop_
_entity.id
_entity.type
_entity.pdbx_description
1 polymer ?
#
loop_
_entity_poly.entity_id
_entity_poly.type
_entity_poly.pdbx_seq_one_letter_code
_entity_poly.pdbx_strand_id
1 'polypeptide(L)'
;MAMGPMALGDLVGQELFWKQRKAAGDMAKQTKTYYGPYEVVDFICEKGRFGMKTPDASIKADGRGLFIHRGRTKEVDPEVLAKMDEVRKAKGVVPRAVSEEEIIERLFYSMINEGMKILEEGFVAKSSDVDIVYLYGYGFPPAKGGPMFFAENYVGFPKILERLK
;
A
#
# COMPACT_ATOMS: atom_id res chain seq x y z
N MET A 1 5.71 -9.87 6.31
CA MET A 1 5.09 -8.72 6.99
C MET A 1 4.00 -9.25 7.91
N ALA A 2 3.79 -8.61 9.06
CA ALA A 2 2.76 -9.01 10.02
C ALA A 2 1.32 -8.77 9.50
N MET A 3 1.15 -7.80 8.59
CA MET A 3 -0.13 -7.46 7.97
C MET A 3 0.10 -6.99 6.52
N GLY A 4 -0.85 -7.29 5.61
CA GLY A 4 -0.79 -6.81 4.23
C GLY A 4 -1.12 -5.31 4.14
N PRO A 5 -0.62 -4.58 3.12
CA PRO A 5 -0.68 -3.12 3.04
C PRO A 5 -2.12 -2.57 3.06
N MET A 6 -3.05 -3.24 2.38
CA MET A 6 -4.46 -2.81 2.34
C MET A 6 -5.15 -2.94 3.71
N ALA A 7 -4.86 -4.01 4.43
CA ALA A 7 -5.42 -4.22 5.77
C ALA A 7 -4.76 -3.28 6.80
N LEU A 8 -3.46 -2.99 6.65
CA LEU A 8 -2.79 -1.98 7.46
C LEU A 8 -3.40 -0.60 7.23
N GLY A 9 -3.75 -0.23 5.99
CA GLY A 9 -4.44 1.02 5.69
C GLY A 9 -5.78 1.15 6.43
N ASP A 10 -6.57 0.06 6.48
CA ASP A 10 -7.82 0.04 7.24
C ASP A 10 -7.60 0.09 8.76
N LEU A 11 -6.52 -0.51 9.26
CA LEU A 11 -6.17 -0.45 10.68
C LEU A 11 -5.77 0.97 11.11
N VAL A 12 -4.91 1.63 10.32
CA VAL A 12 -4.41 2.98 10.59
C VAL A 12 -5.51 4.03 10.43
N GLY A 13 -6.34 3.88 9.39
CA GLY A 13 -7.34 4.85 9.01
C GLY A 13 -7.06 5.42 7.62
N GLN A 14 -7.91 5.09 6.66
CA GLN A 14 -7.74 5.53 5.27
C GLN A 14 -7.85 7.06 5.10
N GLU A 15 -8.55 7.71 6.02
CA GLU A 15 -8.74 9.15 6.00
C GLU A 15 -7.46 9.93 6.29
N LEU A 16 -6.46 9.32 6.93
CA LEU A 16 -5.18 9.97 7.19
C LEU A 16 -4.46 10.27 5.88
N PHE A 17 -4.34 9.24 5.04
CA PHE A 17 -3.77 9.36 3.69
C PHE A 17 -4.60 10.29 2.81
N TRP A 18 -5.94 10.23 2.93
CA TRP A 18 -6.85 11.11 2.20
C TRP A 18 -6.68 12.58 2.57
N LYS A 19 -6.59 12.90 3.86
CA LYS A 19 -6.37 14.27 4.36
C LYS A 19 -5.01 14.80 3.93
N GLN A 20 -3.96 13.98 4.02
CA GLN A 20 -2.62 14.37 3.58
C GLN A 20 -2.61 14.72 2.09
N ARG A 21 -3.22 13.90 1.23
CA ARG A 21 -3.36 14.18 -0.20
C ARG A 21 -4.17 15.43 -0.51
N LYS A 22 -5.26 15.67 0.24
CA LYS A 22 -6.03 16.92 0.13
C LYS A 22 -5.18 18.14 0.49
N ALA A 23 -4.42 18.07 1.58
CA ALA A 23 -3.55 19.15 2.03
C ALA A 23 -2.41 19.44 1.03
N ALA A 24 -1.88 18.40 0.39
CA ALA A 24 -0.85 18.52 -0.65
C ALA A 24 -1.36 19.14 -1.98
N GLY A 25 -2.69 19.27 -2.14
CA GLY A 25 -3.31 19.77 -3.38
C GLY A 25 -3.32 18.75 -4.52
N ASP A 26 -3.02 17.48 -4.24
CA ASP A 26 -2.98 16.41 -5.25
C ASP A 26 -4.35 16.18 -5.91
N MET A 27 -5.44 16.42 -5.17
CA MET A 27 -6.81 16.34 -5.68
C MET A 27 -7.07 17.35 -6.81
N ALA A 28 -6.41 18.51 -6.78
CA ALA A 28 -6.61 19.59 -7.75
C ALA A 28 -5.67 19.46 -8.96
N LYS A 29 -4.45 18.95 -8.75
CA LYS A 29 -3.43 18.90 -9.80
C LYS A 29 -3.50 17.63 -10.65
N GLN A 30 -4.27 16.61 -10.23
CA GLN A 30 -4.22 15.25 -10.79
C GLN A 30 -2.78 14.78 -11.02
N THR A 31 -1.86 15.27 -10.20
CA THR A 31 -0.44 14.97 -10.35
C THR A 31 -0.31 13.50 -10.02
N LYS A 32 0.08 12.71 -11.04
CA LYS A 32 0.36 11.27 -10.96
C LYS A 32 1.54 10.95 -10.03
N THR A 33 1.89 11.84 -9.10
CA THR A 33 3.08 11.80 -8.25
C THR A 33 3.06 10.62 -7.28
N TYR A 34 1.88 10.05 -6.99
CA TYR A 34 1.78 8.86 -6.16
C TYR A 34 0.88 7.80 -6.82
N TYR A 35 1.44 6.60 -7.00
CA TYR A 35 0.87 5.52 -7.79
C TYR A 35 -0.29 4.82 -7.06
N GLY A 36 -1.51 4.94 -7.58
CA GLY A 36 -2.65 4.08 -7.23
C GLY A 36 -4.01 4.70 -7.62
N PRO A 37 -5.07 3.90 -7.89
CA PRO A 37 -6.40 4.44 -8.15
C PRO A 37 -7.02 4.98 -6.84
N TYR A 38 -6.68 6.22 -6.52
CA TYR A 38 -7.19 6.89 -5.34
C TYR A 38 -8.69 7.05 -5.32
N GLU A 39 -9.36 6.93 -6.46
CA GLU A 39 -10.81 7.03 -6.58
C GLU A 39 -11.55 6.02 -5.67
N VAL A 40 -10.92 4.87 -5.39
CA VAL A 40 -11.48 3.87 -4.47
C VAL A 40 -11.35 4.32 -3.02
N VAL A 41 -10.19 4.86 -2.64
CA VAL A 41 -9.93 5.38 -1.28
C VAL A 41 -10.75 6.66 -1.02
N ASP A 42 -10.87 7.52 -2.03
CA ASP A 42 -11.68 8.73 -1.99
C ASP A 42 -13.15 8.35 -1.81
N PHE A 43 -13.66 7.39 -2.58
CA PHE A 43 -15.04 6.88 -2.45
C PHE A 43 -15.37 6.36 -1.05
N ILE A 44 -14.50 5.55 -0.43
CA ILE A 44 -14.76 5.06 0.93
C ILE A 44 -14.71 6.20 1.95
N CYS A 45 -13.76 7.13 1.82
CA CYS A 45 -13.61 8.25 2.75
C CYS A 45 -14.76 9.26 2.63
N GLU A 46 -15.26 9.51 1.43
CA GLU A 46 -16.45 10.35 1.19
C GLU A 46 -17.71 9.76 1.80
N LYS A 47 -17.80 8.42 1.87
CA LYS A 47 -18.86 7.71 2.58
C LYS A 47 -18.65 7.63 4.11
N GLY A 48 -17.59 8.26 4.64
CA GLY A 48 -17.24 8.21 6.06
C GLY A 48 -16.68 6.86 6.53
N ARG A 49 -16.34 5.97 5.59
CA ARG A 49 -15.83 4.60 5.85
C ARG A 49 -14.31 4.65 5.90
N PHE A 50 -13.75 4.65 7.11
CA PHE A 50 -12.34 4.91 7.35
C PHE A 50 -11.52 3.66 7.72
N GLY A 51 -12.13 2.48 7.74
CA GLY A 51 -11.47 1.24 8.17
C GLY A 51 -11.98 0.77 9.52
N MET A 52 -11.10 0.20 10.35
CA MET A 52 -11.46 -0.48 11.60
C MET A 52 -12.14 0.42 12.64
N LYS A 53 -11.95 1.74 12.55
CA LYS A 53 -12.53 2.71 13.47
C LYS A 53 -13.95 3.17 13.12
N THR A 54 -14.45 2.84 11.93
CA THR A 54 -15.81 3.21 11.51
C THR A 54 -16.70 1.97 11.54
N PRO A 55 -17.42 1.69 12.65
CA PRO A 55 -18.39 0.60 12.69
C PRO A 55 -19.58 0.89 11.76
N ASP A 56 -20.20 -0.16 11.25
CA ASP A 56 -21.42 -0.08 10.45
C ASP A 56 -22.48 -1.03 11.03
N ALA A 57 -23.41 -0.45 11.80
CA ALA A 57 -24.46 -1.19 12.48
C ALA A 57 -25.43 -1.87 11.50
N SER A 58 -25.60 -1.35 10.28
CA SER A 58 -26.54 -1.89 9.29
C SER A 58 -26.16 -3.31 8.83
N ILE A 59 -24.86 -3.59 8.77
CA ILE A 59 -24.30 -4.87 8.36
C ILE A 59 -23.59 -5.62 9.51
N LYS A 60 -23.79 -5.14 10.75
CA LYS A 60 -23.14 -5.65 11.97
C LYS A 60 -21.62 -5.77 11.80
N ALA A 61 -20.99 -4.72 11.31
CA ALA A 61 -19.54 -4.64 11.15
C ALA A 61 -18.93 -3.77 12.24
N ASP A 62 -17.84 -4.25 12.83
CA ASP A 62 -17.07 -3.50 13.83
C ASP A 62 -16.24 -2.38 13.20
N GLY A 63 -15.93 -2.54 11.91
CA GLY A 63 -15.21 -1.55 11.11
C GLY A 63 -15.49 -1.73 9.62
N ARG A 64 -15.52 -0.63 8.87
CA ARG A 64 -15.76 -0.63 7.43
C ARG A 64 -14.83 0.36 6.73
N GLY A 65 -14.03 -0.16 5.80
CA GLY A 65 -13.13 0.61 4.93
C GLY A 65 -13.02 -0.07 3.57
N LEU A 66 -11.82 -0.52 3.20
CA LEU A 66 -11.65 -1.44 2.07
C LEU A 66 -12.24 -2.82 2.35
N PHE A 67 -12.17 -3.23 3.61
CA PHE A 67 -12.74 -4.47 4.11
C PHE A 67 -13.90 -4.18 5.07
N ILE A 68 -14.76 -5.17 5.20
CA ILE A 68 -15.74 -5.28 6.28
C ILE A 68 -15.08 -6.11 7.38
N HIS A 69 -14.87 -5.51 8.55
CA HIS A 69 -14.24 -6.14 9.70
C HIS A 69 -15.32 -6.63 10.68
N ARG A 70 -15.23 -7.89 11.08
CA ARG A 70 -16.08 -8.52 12.11
C ARG A 70 -15.19 -9.27 13.10
N GLY A 71 -14.85 -8.61 14.20
CA GLY A 71 -13.89 -9.07 15.19
C GLY A 71 -12.52 -9.34 14.53
N ARG A 72 -12.15 -10.62 14.42
CA ARG A 72 -10.89 -11.06 13.83
C ARG A 72 -11.00 -11.44 12.35
N THR A 73 -12.20 -11.50 11.80
CA THR A 73 -12.42 -11.81 10.39
C THR A 73 -12.55 -10.52 9.58
N LYS A 74 -12.08 -10.56 8.34
CA LYS A 74 -12.23 -9.49 7.37
C LYS A 74 -12.71 -10.06 6.05
N GLU A 75 -13.65 -9.37 5.43
CA GLU A 75 -14.20 -9.71 4.13
C GLU A 75 -14.04 -8.53 3.19
N VAL A 76 -13.87 -8.78 1.90
CA VAL A 76 -13.79 -7.70 0.90
C VAL A 76 -15.18 -7.08 0.75
N ASP A 77 -15.27 -5.75 0.82
CA ASP A 77 -16.55 -5.05 0.63
C ASP A 77 -17.00 -5.14 -0.84
N PRO A 78 -18.18 -5.70 -1.16
CA PRO A 78 -18.70 -5.76 -2.53
C PRO A 78 -18.84 -4.39 -3.19
N GLU A 79 -19.14 -3.33 -2.42
CA GLU A 79 -19.22 -1.97 -2.96
C GLU A 79 -17.84 -1.46 -3.41
N VAL A 80 -16.77 -1.87 -2.72
CA VAL A 80 -15.39 -1.53 -3.08
C VAL A 80 -15.01 -2.24 -4.38
N LEU A 81 -15.36 -3.53 -4.53
CA LEU A 81 -15.16 -4.26 -5.78
C LEU A 81 -15.90 -3.62 -6.97
N ALA A 82 -17.16 -3.24 -6.77
CA ALA A 82 -17.95 -2.56 -7.80
C ALA A 82 -17.29 -1.22 -8.21
N LYS A 83 -16.79 -0.45 -7.24
CA LYS A 83 -16.07 0.80 -7.52
C LYS A 83 -14.74 0.55 -8.24
N MET A 84 -14.01 -0.50 -7.88
CA MET A 84 -12.78 -0.88 -8.58
C MET A 84 -13.04 -1.18 -10.06
N ASP A 85 -14.14 -1.88 -10.37
CA ASP A 85 -14.50 -2.19 -11.76
C ASP A 85 -14.95 -0.96 -12.55
N GLU A 86 -15.67 -0.03 -11.91
CA GLU A 86 -16.00 1.27 -12.50
C GLU A 86 -14.72 2.05 -12.85
N VAL A 87 -13.76 2.13 -11.92
CA VAL A 87 -12.49 2.84 -12.12
C VAL A 87 -11.65 2.18 -13.21
N ARG A 88 -11.61 0.84 -13.27
CA ARG A 88 -10.93 0.10 -14.35
C ARG A 88 -11.52 0.44 -15.71
N LYS A 89 -12.86 0.43 -15.84
CA LYS A 89 -13.56 0.79 -17.08
C LYS A 89 -13.27 2.23 -17.49
N ALA A 90 -13.37 3.17 -16.55
CA ALA A 90 -13.11 4.59 -16.82
C ALA A 90 -11.67 4.86 -17.30
N LYS A 91 -10.70 4.09 -16.79
CA LYS A 91 -9.28 4.19 -17.17
C LYS A 91 -8.89 3.30 -18.36
N GLY A 92 -9.82 2.53 -18.94
CA GLY A 92 -9.52 1.57 -20.00
C GLY A 92 -8.55 0.45 -19.57
N VAL A 93 -8.51 0.13 -18.27
CA VAL A 93 -7.61 -0.90 -17.71
C VAL A 93 -8.28 -2.26 -17.80
N VAL A 94 -7.71 -3.14 -18.61
CA VAL A 94 -8.14 -4.54 -18.71
C VAL A 94 -7.53 -5.35 -17.55
N PRO A 95 -8.34 -6.05 -16.73
CA PRO A 95 -7.82 -6.93 -15.71
C PRO A 95 -6.97 -8.04 -16.32
N ARG A 96 -5.86 -8.38 -15.67
CA ARG A 96 -5.05 -9.54 -16.01
C ARG A 96 -4.72 -10.33 -14.76
N ALA A 97 -4.38 -11.60 -14.94
CA ALA A 97 -3.75 -12.36 -13.88
C ALA A 97 -2.42 -11.68 -13.49
N VAL A 98 -2.20 -11.54 -12.19
CA VAL A 98 -0.95 -11.05 -11.62
C VAL A 98 -0.44 -12.18 -10.74
N SER A 99 0.76 -12.68 -11.02
CA SER A 99 1.33 -13.79 -10.25
C SER A 99 1.75 -13.32 -8.86
N GLU A 100 1.90 -14.25 -7.93
CA GLU A 100 2.36 -13.93 -6.58
C GLU A 100 3.76 -13.30 -6.61
N GLU A 101 4.63 -13.81 -7.47
CA GLU A 101 5.98 -13.27 -7.67
C GLU A 101 5.90 -11.81 -8.13
N GLU A 102 5.06 -11.51 -9.12
CA GLU A 102 4.91 -10.14 -9.60
C GLU A 102 4.34 -9.20 -8.53
N ILE A 103 3.39 -9.67 -7.70
CA ILE A 103 2.88 -8.89 -6.58
C ILE A 103 4.01 -8.57 -5.59
N ILE A 104 4.83 -9.57 -5.24
CA ILE A 104 5.97 -9.38 -4.32
C ILE A 104 6.99 -8.42 -4.93
N GLU A 105 7.38 -8.61 -6.18
CA GLU A 105 8.33 -7.74 -6.88
C GLU A 105 7.83 -6.30 -6.92
N ARG A 106 6.57 -6.07 -7.28
CA ARG A 106 5.99 -4.72 -7.35
C ARG A 106 5.90 -4.04 -6.00
N LEU A 107 5.72 -4.77 -4.90
CA LEU A 107 5.67 -4.21 -3.55
C LEU A 107 7.07 -3.97 -2.97
N PHE A 108 7.98 -4.92 -3.14
CA PHE A 108 9.30 -4.87 -2.51
C PHE A 108 10.30 -4.09 -3.34
N TYR A 109 10.30 -4.20 -4.67
CA TYR A 109 11.29 -3.50 -5.49
C TYR A 109 11.05 -1.99 -5.49
N SER A 110 9.79 -1.54 -5.47
CA SER A 110 9.50 -0.11 -5.30
C SER A 110 9.99 0.42 -3.96
N MET A 111 9.82 -0.36 -2.89
CA MET A 111 10.29 -0.05 -1.54
C MET A 111 11.83 0.00 -1.47
N ILE A 112 12.51 -0.97 -2.09
CA ILE A 112 13.97 -1.02 -2.19
C ILE A 112 14.50 0.17 -2.98
N ASN A 113 13.86 0.51 -4.10
CA ASN A 113 14.25 1.65 -4.91
C ASN A 113 14.15 2.97 -4.13
N GLU A 114 13.10 3.13 -3.33
CA GLU A 114 12.98 4.29 -2.44
C GLU A 114 14.06 4.30 -1.36
N GLY A 115 14.38 3.14 -0.78
CA GLY A 115 15.50 3.00 0.15
C GLY A 115 16.86 3.38 -0.47
N MET A 116 17.09 3.03 -1.73
CA MET A 116 18.30 3.42 -2.47
C MET A 116 18.36 4.94 -2.68
N LYS A 117 17.23 5.60 -3.00
CA LYS A 117 17.18 7.06 -3.13
C LYS A 117 17.45 7.77 -1.81
N ILE A 118 16.85 7.32 -0.72
CA ILE A 118 17.08 7.88 0.62
C ILE A 118 18.57 7.80 0.99
N LEU A 119 19.25 6.72 0.59
CA LEU A 119 20.69 6.56 0.75
C LEU A 119 21.48 7.51 -0.16
N GLU A 120 21.12 7.61 -1.44
CA GLU A 120 21.75 8.51 -2.42
C GLU A 120 21.62 9.99 -2.02
N GLU A 121 20.46 10.39 -1.51
CA GLU A 121 20.16 11.73 -1.01
C GLU A 121 20.89 12.04 0.32
N GLY A 122 21.52 11.05 0.94
CA GLY A 122 22.31 11.21 2.17
C GLY A 122 21.49 11.38 3.44
N PHE A 123 20.19 11.05 3.42
CA PHE A 123 19.34 11.06 4.61
C PHE A 123 19.72 9.97 5.62
N VAL A 124 20.35 8.90 5.15
CA VAL A 124 20.90 7.81 5.96
C VAL A 124 22.36 7.57 5.59
N ALA A 125 23.16 7.10 6.54
CA ALA A 125 24.59 6.88 6.31
C ALA A 125 24.86 5.52 5.66
N LYS A 126 24.01 4.51 5.91
CA LYS A 126 24.19 3.13 5.46
C LYS A 126 22.86 2.50 5.07
N SER A 127 22.91 1.54 4.15
CA SER A 127 21.75 0.71 3.78
C SER A 127 21.12 -0.01 4.97
N SER A 128 21.94 -0.42 5.95
CA SER A 128 21.48 -1.05 7.19
C SER A 128 20.55 -0.16 8.03
N ASP A 129 20.67 1.17 7.91
CA ASP A 129 19.82 2.10 8.67
C ASP A 129 18.37 1.99 8.18
N VAL A 130 18.18 1.84 6.86
CA VAL A 130 16.88 1.54 6.24
C VAL A 130 16.36 0.18 6.72
N ASP A 131 17.23 -0.84 6.75
CA ASP A 131 16.85 -2.19 7.17
C ASP A 131 16.33 -2.24 8.61
N ILE A 132 17.01 -1.56 9.54
CA ILE A 132 16.60 -1.48 10.95
C ILE A 132 15.23 -0.84 11.08
N VAL A 133 14.98 0.27 10.36
CA VAL A 133 13.66 0.94 10.38
C VAL A 133 12.57 0.02 9.85
N TYR A 134 12.83 -0.74 8.79
CA TYR A 134 11.83 -1.65 8.23
C TYR A 134 11.58 -2.89 9.09
N LEU A 135 12.62 -3.42 9.73
CA LEU A 135 12.51 -4.53 10.67
C LEU A 135 11.66 -4.16 11.89
N TYR A 136 12.01 -3.06 12.56
CA TYR A 136 11.43 -2.70 13.86
C TYR A 136 10.24 -1.74 13.75
N GLY A 137 10.15 -0.94 12.68
CA GLY A 137 9.05 0.01 12.47
C GLY A 137 7.91 -0.55 11.63
N TYR A 138 8.22 -1.23 10.54
CA TYR A 138 7.22 -1.66 9.55
C TYR A 138 6.98 -3.18 9.52
N GLY A 139 7.68 -3.95 10.35
CA GLY A 139 7.48 -5.39 10.48
C GLY A 139 7.90 -6.19 9.24
N PHE A 140 9.00 -5.79 8.59
CA PHE A 140 9.62 -6.57 7.52
C PHE A 140 10.02 -7.96 8.06
N PRO A 141 9.90 -9.06 7.27
CA PRO A 141 10.20 -10.40 7.75
C PRO A 141 11.63 -10.54 8.30
N PRO A 142 11.85 -10.84 9.60
CA PRO A 142 13.20 -10.90 10.19
C PRO A 142 14.10 -11.94 9.52
N ALA A 143 13.54 -13.06 9.08
CA ALA A 143 14.25 -14.11 8.36
C ALA A 143 14.78 -13.68 6.98
N LYS A 144 14.41 -12.49 6.50
CA LYS A 144 14.88 -11.90 5.25
C LYS A 144 15.80 -10.68 5.46
N GLY A 145 16.19 -10.38 6.70
CA GLY A 145 16.92 -9.17 7.04
C GLY A 145 16.01 -7.95 6.92
N GLY A 146 16.47 -6.88 6.28
CA GLY A 146 15.61 -5.77 5.83
C GLY A 146 15.51 -5.70 4.29
N PRO A 147 14.78 -4.73 3.73
CA PRO A 147 14.63 -4.58 2.28
C PRO A 147 15.97 -4.48 1.53
N MET A 148 16.95 -3.75 2.07
CA MET A 148 18.26 -3.57 1.43
C MET A 148 19.09 -4.83 1.50
N PHE A 149 19.17 -5.47 2.68
CA PHE A 149 19.79 -6.79 2.82
C PHE A 149 19.13 -7.83 1.89
N PHE A 150 17.79 -7.80 1.78
CA PHE A 150 17.03 -8.68 0.91
C PHE A 150 17.39 -8.49 -0.56
N ALA A 151 17.49 -7.22 -0.98
CA ALA A 151 17.88 -6.84 -2.33
C ALA A 151 19.26 -7.40 -2.69
N GLU A 152 20.23 -7.26 -1.80
CA GLU A 152 21.62 -7.69 -2.03
C GLU A 152 21.78 -9.22 -2.00
N ASN A 153 21.19 -9.89 -1.00
CA ASN A 153 21.53 -11.28 -0.69
C ASN A 153 20.59 -12.33 -1.30
N TYR A 154 19.35 -11.97 -1.64
CA TYR A 154 18.37 -12.93 -2.17
C TYR A 154 17.97 -12.68 -3.62
N VAL A 155 18.08 -11.44 -4.11
CA VAL A 155 17.59 -11.06 -5.44
C VAL A 155 18.72 -10.65 -6.37
N GLY A 156 19.60 -9.77 -5.89
CA GLY A 156 20.63 -9.10 -6.68
C GLY A 156 20.12 -7.81 -7.34
N PHE A 157 20.88 -6.73 -7.17
CA PHE A 157 20.58 -5.42 -7.76
C PHE A 157 20.37 -5.43 -9.29
N PRO A 158 21.10 -6.21 -10.10
CA PRO A 158 20.88 -6.25 -11.55
C PRO A 158 19.45 -6.66 -11.93
N LYS A 159 18.90 -7.68 -11.25
CA LYS A 159 17.53 -8.15 -11.48
C LYS A 159 16.51 -7.10 -11.07
N ILE A 160 16.73 -6.43 -9.94
CA ILE A 160 15.83 -5.37 -9.44
C ILE A 160 15.79 -4.21 -10.44
N LEU A 161 16.96 -3.78 -10.92
CA LEU A 161 17.07 -2.73 -11.91
C LEU A 161 16.37 -3.09 -13.22
N GLU A 162 16.52 -4.33 -13.69
CA GLU A 162 15.82 -4.81 -14.89
C GLU A 162 14.29 -4.74 -14.73
N ARG A 163 13.77 -5.12 -13.56
CA ARG A 163 12.33 -5.19 -13.30
C ARG A 163 11.69 -3.83 -13.00
N LEU A 164 12.48 -2.82 -12.65
CA LEU A 164 12.01 -1.45 -12.36
C LEU A 164 12.01 -0.52 -13.59
N LYS A 165 12.65 -0.92 -14.69
CA LYS A 165 12.61 -0.19 -15.97
C LYS A 165 11.24 -0.30 -16.63
#